data_AF-A0A1G8U5Z7-F1
#
_entry.id   AF-A0A1G8U5Z7-F1
#
_cell.length_a   1.000
_cell.length_b   1.000
_cell.length_c   1.000
_cell.angle_alpha   90.00
_cell.angle_beta   90.00
_cell.angle_gamma   90.00
#
_symmetry.space_group_name_H-M   'P 1'
#
loop_
_entity.id
_entity.type
_entity.pdbx_description
1 polymer ?
#
loop_
_entity_poly.entity_id
_entity_poly.type
_entity_poly.pdbx_seq_one_letter_code
_entity_poly.pdbx_strand_id
1 'polypeptide(L)'
;MKARTAGVLSFIVVFATVVAGGVVVGFTIGEDSESNVAPEHVEVDNPQYDADRLGSDGTPGTATVDMDSDATERNVVVHMGGTATKRSVTPLVNALVGNGHNVTVISSGFTGGPGPVAGFSNVERVSQRTTQVRGSQSELSSALETAHGFISVGVNTYEDEQLDAIGDFVESGGRVVMAVDPGQGFAFSGGLSEAYSTLDAYTEPGYVYNLEENDLNYQRIFAEPGGDAMLTADVERVVFDSATPVQAATVDERLAPIDGTELSVTRAETEKPVLVRNGNVALIGDTQFMTPENTLRADNDVFVGNIAEYLVEADRTFEESQAGP
;
A
#
# COMPACT_ATOMS: atom_id res chain seq x y z
N MET A 1 30.37 60.52 -33.54
CA MET A 1 29.39 59.81 -32.69
C MET A 1 28.13 59.50 -33.50
N LYS A 2 28.08 58.33 -34.14
CA LYS A 2 26.91 57.78 -34.84
C LYS A 2 26.88 56.30 -34.47
N ALA A 3 26.29 55.96 -33.32
CA ALA A 3 26.01 54.57 -32.90
C ALA A 3 25.31 54.53 -31.53
N ARG A 4 24.14 55.17 -31.34
CA ARG A 4 23.26 54.89 -30.18
C ARG A 4 21.75 54.98 -30.45
N THR A 5 21.33 55.17 -31.70
CA THR A 5 19.89 55.34 -32.03
C THR A 5 19.25 54.08 -32.64
N ALA A 6 20.01 53.02 -32.92
CA ALA A 6 19.49 51.81 -33.58
C ALA A 6 18.92 50.74 -32.62
N GLY A 7 19.31 50.73 -31.35
CA GLY A 7 18.83 49.72 -30.38
C GLY A 7 17.47 50.02 -29.74
N VAL A 8 17.05 51.30 -29.71
CA VAL A 8 15.82 51.74 -29.05
C VAL A 8 14.58 51.52 -29.93
N LEU A 9 14.74 51.56 -31.26
CA LEU A 9 13.65 51.35 -32.21
C LEU A 9 13.20 49.88 -32.32
N SER A 10 14.10 48.91 -32.13
CA SER A 10 13.73 47.48 -32.16
C SER A 10 12.99 47.01 -30.89
N PHE A 11 13.24 47.64 -29.74
CA PHE A 11 12.53 47.31 -28.50
C PHE A 11 11.06 47.76 -28.53
N ILE A 12 10.77 48.90 -29.16
CA ILE A 12 9.42 49.48 -29.24
C ILE A 12 8.49 48.64 -30.15
N VAL A 13 9.03 48.03 -31.22
CA VAL A 13 8.23 47.21 -32.16
C VAL A 13 7.92 45.82 -31.60
N VAL A 14 8.83 45.23 -30.80
CA VAL A 14 8.59 43.94 -30.14
C VAL A 14 7.64 44.09 -28.94
N PHE A 15 7.75 45.19 -28.17
CA PHE A 15 6.84 45.47 -27.06
C PHE A 15 5.38 45.67 -27.54
N ALA A 16 5.17 46.37 -28.67
CA ALA A 16 3.83 46.58 -29.22
C ALA A 16 3.14 45.29 -29.71
N THR A 17 3.90 44.30 -30.18
CA THR A 17 3.35 43.03 -30.68
C THR A 17 2.94 42.08 -29.53
N VAL A 18 3.66 42.08 -28.40
CA VAL A 18 3.31 41.26 -27.22
C VAL A 18 2.09 41.84 -26.48
N VAL A 19 1.90 43.16 -26.51
CA VAL A 19 0.75 43.82 -25.87
C VAL A 19 -0.55 43.65 -26.67
N ALA A 20 -0.50 43.37 -27.98
CA ALA A 20 -1.69 43.13 -28.79
C ALA A 20 -2.23 41.68 -28.74
N GLY A 21 -1.50 40.74 -28.13
CA GLY A 21 -1.88 39.32 -28.05
C GLY A 21 -2.37 38.83 -26.68
N GLY A 22 -2.48 39.72 -25.68
CA GLY A 22 -2.90 39.36 -24.33
C GLY A 22 -4.39 39.65 -24.11
N VAL A 23 -5.18 38.60 -23.98
CA VAL A 23 -6.57 38.65 -23.50
C VAL A 23 -6.64 39.51 -22.23
N VAL A 24 -7.47 40.55 -22.31
CA VAL A 24 -7.69 41.58 -21.29
C VAL A 24 -8.40 40.95 -20.09
N VAL A 25 -7.70 40.86 -18.95
CA VAL A 25 -8.29 40.79 -17.62
C VAL A 25 -8.69 42.21 -17.23
N GLY A 26 -9.99 42.45 -17.09
CA GLY A 26 -10.55 43.76 -16.78
C GLY A 26 -10.35 44.18 -15.33
N PHE A 27 -9.69 45.32 -15.12
CA PHE A 27 -9.89 46.19 -13.96
C PHE A 27 -9.98 47.62 -14.45
N THR A 28 -11.20 48.15 -14.54
CA THR A 28 -11.49 49.58 -14.70
C THR A 28 -12.10 50.10 -13.40
N ILE A 29 -11.41 51.00 -12.71
CA ILE A 29 -12.01 51.89 -11.71
C ILE A 29 -12.54 53.09 -12.50
N GLY A 30 -13.85 53.14 -12.71
CA GLY A 30 -14.58 54.35 -13.08
C GLY A 30 -15.44 54.76 -11.89
N GLU A 31 -15.25 55.98 -11.40
CA GLU A 31 -16.16 56.61 -10.45
C GLU A 31 -17.48 56.90 -11.16
N ASP A 32 -18.52 56.10 -10.91
CA ASP A 32 -19.92 56.50 -10.98
C ASP A 32 -20.76 55.51 -10.14
N SER A 33 -21.51 56.04 -9.17
CA SER A 33 -22.20 55.27 -8.13
C SER A 33 -23.57 54.79 -8.58
N GLU A 34 -23.70 53.57 -9.10
CA GLU A 34 -24.98 52.84 -9.13
C GLU A 34 -24.75 51.33 -8.92
N SER A 35 -25.36 50.77 -7.87
CA SER A 35 -25.47 49.34 -7.53
C SER A 35 -24.17 48.52 -7.51
N ASN A 36 -23.65 48.26 -6.30
CA ASN A 36 -22.69 47.18 -6.05
C ASN A 36 -23.35 45.82 -6.31
N VAL A 37 -23.46 45.43 -7.57
CA VAL A 37 -23.64 44.03 -7.95
C VAL A 37 -22.24 43.45 -7.93
N ALA A 38 -21.97 42.54 -7.00
CA ALA A 38 -20.73 41.78 -7.02
C ALA A 38 -20.56 41.20 -8.44
N PRO A 39 -19.38 41.30 -9.07
CA PRO A 39 -19.17 40.66 -10.36
C PRO A 39 -19.58 39.20 -10.23
N GLU A 40 -20.46 38.74 -11.13
CA GLU A 40 -20.85 37.34 -11.17
C GLU A 40 -19.57 36.51 -11.12
N HIS A 41 -19.47 35.64 -10.12
CA HIS A 41 -18.35 34.73 -10.02
C HIS A 41 -18.26 34.03 -11.37
N VAL A 42 -17.12 34.20 -12.06
CA VAL A 42 -16.81 33.30 -13.17
C VAL A 42 -16.69 31.94 -12.50
N GLU A 43 -17.73 31.12 -12.61
CA GLU A 43 -17.63 29.71 -12.30
C GLU A 43 -16.54 29.17 -13.21
N VAL A 44 -15.33 29.09 -12.67
CA VAL A 44 -14.26 28.30 -13.26
C VAL A 44 -14.77 26.89 -13.11
N ASP A 45 -15.41 26.40 -14.16
CA ASP A 45 -15.85 25.03 -14.29
C ASP A 45 -14.59 24.17 -14.31
N ASN A 46 -14.17 23.75 -13.12
CA ASN A 46 -13.01 22.92 -12.93
C ASN A 46 -13.53 21.52 -12.61
N PRO A 47 -13.67 20.65 -13.63
CA PRO A 47 -14.23 19.31 -13.43
C PRO A 47 -13.41 18.46 -12.45
N GLN A 48 -12.18 18.87 -12.12
CA GLN A 48 -11.33 18.25 -11.09
C GLN A 48 -11.73 18.63 -9.65
N TYR A 49 -12.56 19.66 -9.46
CA TYR A 49 -13.09 20.13 -8.16
C TYR A 49 -14.62 20.08 -8.11
N ASP A 50 -15.21 19.23 -8.96
CA ASP A 50 -16.64 18.98 -8.91
C ASP A 50 -16.96 18.23 -7.62
N ALA A 51 -17.65 18.90 -6.69
CA ALA A 51 -18.03 18.33 -5.41
C ALA A 51 -19.04 17.18 -5.58
N ASP A 52 -19.78 17.14 -6.70
CA ASP A 52 -20.71 16.07 -7.02
C ASP A 52 -19.98 14.84 -7.59
N ARG A 53 -18.74 14.99 -8.09
CA ARG A 53 -17.80 13.88 -8.36
C ARG A 53 -17.18 13.31 -7.10
N LEU A 54 -17.26 13.99 -5.96
CA LEU A 54 -16.96 13.40 -4.64
C LEU A 54 -18.08 12.44 -4.20
N GLY A 55 -18.70 11.73 -5.15
CA GLY A 55 -19.36 10.46 -4.88
C GLY A 55 -18.28 9.47 -4.45
N SER A 56 -17.74 9.67 -3.24
CA SER A 56 -17.03 8.61 -2.54
C SER A 56 -17.99 7.44 -2.47
N ASP A 57 -17.51 6.24 -2.74
CA ASP A 57 -18.09 5.10 -2.07
C ASP A 57 -17.98 5.39 -0.56
N GLY A 58 -19.09 5.88 -0.03
CA GLY A 58 -19.23 6.32 1.33
C GLY A 58 -19.59 5.17 2.24
N THR A 59 -19.43 3.92 1.78
CA THR A 59 -19.55 2.71 2.60
C THR A 59 -18.25 2.58 3.38
N PRO A 60 -18.16 3.15 4.59
CA PRO A 60 -16.94 3.06 5.36
C PRO A 60 -16.89 1.63 5.87
N GLY A 61 -15.75 0.98 5.74
CA GLY A 61 -15.49 -0.28 6.43
C GLY A 61 -15.79 -0.12 7.92
N THR A 62 -16.06 -1.23 8.59
CA THR A 62 -16.19 -1.19 10.04
C THR A 62 -14.79 -0.95 10.60
N ALA A 63 -14.65 -0.05 11.58
CA ALA A 63 -13.33 0.26 12.18
C ALA A 63 -12.67 -0.92 12.92
N THR A 64 -13.21 -2.12 12.74
CA THR A 64 -12.90 -3.35 13.45
C THR A 64 -12.59 -4.41 12.40
N VAL A 65 -11.44 -5.07 12.56
CA VAL A 65 -11.09 -6.22 11.73
C VAL A 65 -11.52 -7.46 12.49
N ASP A 66 -12.51 -8.15 11.97
CA ASP A 66 -12.95 -9.46 12.46
C ASP A 66 -12.32 -10.58 11.61
N MET A 67 -12.24 -11.79 12.15
CA MET A 67 -11.81 -13.00 11.42
C MET A 67 -12.70 -14.17 11.83
N ASP A 68 -12.95 -15.10 10.91
CA ASP A 68 -13.82 -16.24 11.13
C ASP A 68 -13.02 -17.55 11.00
N SER A 69 -12.16 -17.82 11.99
CA SER A 69 -11.40 -19.07 12.03
C SER A 69 -11.60 -19.81 13.34
N ASP A 70 -11.79 -21.12 13.24
CA ASP A 70 -11.80 -22.04 14.38
C ASP A 70 -10.38 -22.39 14.87
N ALA A 71 -9.34 -21.97 14.14
CA ALA A 71 -7.96 -22.20 14.55
C ALA A 71 -7.65 -21.44 15.85
N THR A 72 -6.92 -22.06 16.77
CA THR A 72 -6.50 -21.41 18.02
C THR A 72 -5.02 -21.58 18.27
N GLU A 73 -4.40 -20.64 18.99
CA GLU A 73 -3.01 -20.72 19.48
C GLU A 73 -1.93 -20.86 18.38
N ARG A 74 -2.27 -20.50 17.14
CA ARG A 74 -1.33 -20.46 16.01
C ARG A 74 -0.27 -19.37 16.19
N ASN A 75 0.91 -19.61 15.64
CA ASN A 75 2.02 -18.66 15.67
C ASN A 75 2.12 -17.94 14.32
N VAL A 76 2.05 -16.62 14.31
CA VAL A 76 2.19 -15.79 13.10
C VAL A 76 3.40 -14.88 13.25
N VAL A 77 4.23 -14.83 12.20
CA VAL A 77 5.41 -13.96 12.15
C VAL A 77 5.11 -12.77 11.25
N VAL A 78 5.34 -11.56 11.77
CA VAL A 78 5.20 -10.30 11.03
C VAL A 78 6.59 -9.68 10.88
N HIS A 79 7.11 -9.61 9.66
CA HIS A 79 8.40 -8.97 9.37
C HIS A 79 8.19 -7.63 8.66
N MET A 80 8.52 -6.55 9.38
CA MET A 80 8.36 -5.19 8.88
C MET A 80 9.70 -4.63 8.39
N GLY A 81 9.68 -4.03 7.20
CA GLY A 81 10.78 -3.24 6.68
C GLY A 81 10.79 -1.80 7.18
N GLY A 82 11.68 -0.98 6.62
CA GLY A 82 12.01 0.35 7.15
C GLY A 82 10.93 1.41 6.97
N THR A 83 10.00 1.23 6.03
CA THR A 83 8.86 2.13 5.78
C THR A 83 7.62 1.75 6.59
N ALA A 84 7.54 0.49 7.02
CA ALA A 84 6.45 -0.01 7.84
C ALA A 84 6.66 0.35 9.32
N THR A 85 5.56 0.70 9.98
CA THR A 85 5.55 0.96 11.43
C THR A 85 4.67 -0.05 12.14
N LYS A 86 4.79 -0.15 13.47
CA LYS A 86 3.86 -0.98 14.26
C LYS A 86 2.40 -0.58 14.06
N ARG A 87 2.14 0.71 13.84
CA ARG A 87 0.81 1.21 13.54
C ARG A 87 0.28 0.60 12.24
N SER A 88 1.14 0.43 11.23
CA SER A 88 0.78 -0.12 9.93
C SER A 88 0.15 -1.50 10.05
N VAL A 89 0.64 -2.36 10.95
CA VAL A 89 0.14 -3.73 11.13
C VAL A 89 -0.85 -3.88 12.30
N THR A 90 -1.16 -2.79 13.01
CA THR A 90 -1.95 -2.87 14.25
C THR A 90 -3.32 -3.51 14.07
N PRO A 91 -4.11 -3.20 13.02
CA PRO A 91 -5.40 -3.86 12.80
C PRO A 91 -5.28 -5.38 12.66
N LEU A 92 -4.36 -5.86 11.81
CA LEU A 92 -4.07 -7.28 11.63
C LEU A 92 -3.61 -7.95 12.93
N VAL A 93 -2.66 -7.34 13.65
CA VAL A 93 -2.14 -7.89 14.90
C VAL A 93 -3.23 -7.95 15.98
N ASN A 94 -4.11 -6.95 16.04
CA ASN A 94 -5.23 -6.94 16.98
C ASN A 94 -6.24 -8.06 16.68
N ALA A 95 -6.57 -8.28 15.40
CA ALA A 95 -7.45 -9.38 14.99
C ALA A 95 -6.87 -10.74 15.40
N LEU A 96 -5.59 -10.99 15.07
CA LEU A 96 -4.89 -12.23 15.43
C LEU A 96 -4.82 -12.45 16.95
N VAL A 97 -4.39 -11.45 17.71
CA VAL A 97 -4.28 -11.57 19.18
C VAL A 97 -5.65 -11.66 19.84
N GLY A 98 -6.65 -10.93 19.33
CA GLY A 98 -8.04 -10.97 19.80
C GLY A 98 -8.65 -12.36 19.69
N ASN A 99 -8.23 -13.13 18.69
CA ASN A 99 -8.67 -14.51 18.45
C ASN A 99 -7.72 -15.57 19.05
N GLY A 100 -6.80 -15.16 19.93
CA GLY A 100 -5.98 -16.08 20.73
C GLY A 100 -4.73 -16.61 20.03
N HIS A 101 -4.30 -15.99 18.93
CA HIS A 101 -3.06 -16.33 18.25
C HIS A 101 -1.84 -15.63 18.85
N ASN A 102 -0.67 -16.21 18.61
CA ASN A 102 0.61 -15.65 18.99
C ASN A 102 1.20 -14.86 17.82
N VAL A 103 1.63 -13.63 18.07
CA VAL A 103 2.25 -12.80 17.04
C VAL A 103 3.66 -12.41 17.44
N THR A 104 4.62 -12.79 16.60
CA THR A 104 6.03 -12.37 16.70
C THR A 104 6.28 -11.28 15.67
N VAL A 105 6.61 -10.07 16.14
CA VAL A 105 6.89 -8.93 15.26
C VAL A 105 8.39 -8.70 15.19
N ILE A 106 8.95 -8.85 13.99
CA ILE A 106 10.34 -8.58 13.65
C ILE A 106 10.36 -7.27 12.86
N SER A 107 11.20 -6.32 13.28
CA SER A 107 11.39 -5.08 12.52
C SER A 107 12.85 -4.94 12.12
N SER A 108 13.10 -4.70 10.84
CA SER A 108 14.41 -4.27 10.36
C SER A 108 14.64 -2.84 10.84
N GLY A 109 15.51 -2.67 11.85
CA GLY A 109 15.65 -1.41 12.58
C GLY A 109 15.92 -0.21 11.67
N PHE A 110 15.07 0.83 11.76
CA PHE A 110 15.37 2.14 11.21
C PHE A 110 16.53 2.77 12.00
N THR A 111 17.68 2.98 11.36
CA THR A 111 18.87 3.62 11.96
C THR A 111 18.85 5.16 11.86
N GLY A 112 17.76 5.79 11.39
CA GLY A 112 17.81 7.19 10.92
C GLY A 112 16.78 8.20 11.44
N GLY A 113 16.02 7.90 12.49
CA GLY A 113 14.92 8.78 12.95
C GLY A 113 15.26 9.55 14.22
N PRO A 114 14.92 10.85 14.34
CA PRO A 114 14.99 11.52 15.64
C PRO A 114 14.13 10.72 16.62
N GLY A 115 14.74 10.31 17.73
CA GLY A 115 14.12 9.44 18.73
C GLY A 115 12.76 9.95 19.22
N PRO A 116 11.94 9.08 19.84
CA PRO A 116 10.64 9.46 20.33
C PRO A 116 10.78 10.68 21.25
N VAL A 117 10.02 11.73 20.94
CA VAL A 117 9.84 12.87 21.83
C VAL A 117 9.42 12.35 23.20
N ALA A 118 10.24 12.62 24.22
CA ALA A 118 9.92 12.32 25.61
C ALA A 118 8.66 13.11 25.98
N GLY A 119 7.49 12.45 26.02
CA GLY A 119 6.23 13.13 26.29
C GLY A 119 4.96 12.27 26.20
N PHE A 120 4.98 11.13 25.53
CA PHE A 120 3.83 10.21 25.48
C PHE A 120 4.14 8.90 26.20
N SER A 121 4.33 8.99 27.52
CA SER A 121 4.18 7.85 28.41
C SER A 121 2.73 7.87 28.89
N ASN A 122 1.92 6.88 28.47
CA ASN A 122 0.77 6.28 29.20
C ASN A 122 -0.29 5.72 28.23
N VAL A 123 -0.04 4.51 27.71
CA VAL A 123 -1.06 3.44 27.66
C VAL A 123 -0.33 2.09 27.88
N GLU A 124 0.23 1.91 29.08
CA GLU A 124 0.52 0.56 29.60
C GLU A 124 -0.77 0.03 30.23
N ARG A 125 -1.56 -0.74 29.47
CA ARG A 125 -2.32 -1.93 29.94
C ARG A 125 -2.79 -2.78 28.74
N VAL A 126 -1.86 -3.43 28.06
CA VAL A 126 -2.07 -4.77 27.51
C VAL A 126 -0.79 -5.53 27.79
N SER A 127 -0.80 -6.36 28.83
CA SER A 127 0.33 -7.21 29.18
C SER A 127 0.05 -8.60 28.59
N GLN A 128 1.07 -9.16 27.91
CA GLN A 128 1.22 -10.54 27.42
C GLN A 128 0.50 -10.75 26.05
N ARG A 129 1.15 -10.88 24.88
CA ARG A 129 2.31 -11.74 24.50
C ARG A 129 2.93 -11.25 23.16
N THR A 130 3.37 -9.99 23.06
CA THR A 130 4.14 -9.51 21.88
C THR A 130 5.62 -9.39 22.24
N THR A 131 6.43 -10.38 21.87
CA THR A 131 7.89 -10.32 22.04
C THR A 131 8.47 -9.45 20.91
N GLN A 132 8.98 -8.27 21.24
CA GLN A 132 9.71 -7.43 20.29
C GLN A 132 11.16 -7.86 20.24
N VAL A 133 11.65 -8.25 19.06
CA VAL A 133 13.04 -8.63 18.82
C VAL A 133 13.62 -7.75 17.72
N ARG A 134 14.87 -7.28 17.91
CA ARG A 134 15.57 -6.44 16.92
C ARG A 134 16.13 -7.35 15.82
N GLY A 135 15.51 -7.30 14.64
CA GLY A 135 15.79 -8.17 13.49
C GLY A 135 17.26 -8.43 13.22
N SER A 136 17.77 -9.56 13.74
CA SER A 136 19.01 -10.18 13.31
C SER A 136 18.70 -11.36 12.36
N GLN A 137 19.64 -11.71 11.48
CA GLN A 137 19.48 -12.76 10.45
C GLN A 137 18.92 -14.07 11.04
N SER A 138 19.40 -14.49 12.21
CA SER A 138 18.97 -15.71 12.91
C SER A 138 17.54 -15.65 13.47
N GLU A 139 16.98 -14.47 13.70
CA GLU A 139 15.68 -14.34 14.36
C GLU A 139 14.52 -14.70 13.45
N LEU A 140 14.59 -14.33 12.16
CA LEU A 140 13.55 -14.68 11.21
C LEU A 140 13.51 -16.20 11.03
N SER A 141 14.66 -16.83 10.75
CA SER A 141 14.76 -18.28 10.57
C SER A 141 14.23 -19.03 11.80
N SER A 142 14.68 -18.66 13.02
CA SER A 142 14.17 -19.28 14.25
C SER A 142 12.69 -19.01 14.52
N ALA A 143 12.16 -17.84 14.15
CA ALA A 143 10.74 -17.57 14.29
C ALA A 143 9.90 -18.43 13.33
N LEU A 144 10.39 -18.61 12.10
CA LEU A 144 9.73 -19.44 11.09
C LEU A 144 9.71 -20.93 11.46
N GLU A 145 10.66 -21.45 12.23
CA GLU A 145 10.66 -22.86 12.68
C GLU A 145 9.35 -23.28 13.38
N THR A 146 8.72 -22.36 14.13
CA THR A 146 7.49 -22.65 14.91
C THR A 146 6.24 -21.93 14.39
N ALA A 147 6.40 -21.13 13.32
CA ALA A 147 5.32 -20.36 12.72
C ALA A 147 4.30 -21.22 11.97
N HIS A 148 3.12 -20.69 11.75
CA HIS A 148 2.09 -21.26 10.87
C HIS A 148 1.85 -20.31 9.69
N GLY A 149 1.81 -19.00 9.98
CA GLY A 149 1.71 -17.93 9.00
C GLY A 149 2.90 -16.98 9.06
N PHE A 150 3.25 -16.43 7.90
CA PHE A 150 4.27 -15.39 7.76
C PHE A 150 3.74 -14.25 6.90
N ILE A 151 3.91 -13.02 7.38
CA ILE A 151 3.64 -11.82 6.59
C ILE A 151 4.85 -10.88 6.60
N SER A 152 5.27 -10.48 5.40
CA SER A 152 6.27 -9.43 5.19
C SER A 152 5.61 -8.14 4.75
N VAL A 153 6.02 -7.01 5.32
CA VAL A 153 5.49 -5.68 4.98
C VAL A 153 6.64 -4.73 4.68
N GLY A 154 6.85 -4.42 3.40
CA GLY A 154 7.82 -3.41 2.96
C GLY A 154 9.28 -3.73 3.30
N VAL A 155 9.64 -5.01 3.46
CA VAL A 155 11.03 -5.45 3.60
C VAL A 155 11.77 -5.20 2.28
N ASN A 156 13.00 -4.68 2.34
CA ASN A 156 13.76 -4.25 1.14
C ASN A 156 14.77 -5.29 0.64
N THR A 157 15.11 -6.28 1.46
CA THR A 157 16.07 -7.34 1.13
C THR A 157 15.95 -8.49 2.12
N TYR A 158 16.28 -9.69 1.65
CA TYR A 158 16.55 -10.85 2.48
C TYR A 158 17.97 -11.33 2.21
N GLU A 159 18.58 -11.94 3.21
CA GLU A 159 19.86 -12.65 3.08
C GLU A 159 19.60 -14.11 2.68
N ASP A 160 20.61 -14.79 2.16
CA ASP A 160 20.49 -16.17 1.64
C ASP A 160 19.86 -17.14 2.66
N GLU A 161 20.31 -17.12 3.93
CA GLU A 161 19.75 -17.99 4.96
C GLU A 161 18.28 -17.67 5.32
N GLN A 162 17.85 -16.43 5.09
CA GLN A 162 16.46 -16.03 5.29
C GLN A 162 15.60 -16.49 4.10
N LEU A 163 16.14 -16.44 2.89
CA LEU A 163 15.49 -16.95 1.69
C LEU A 163 15.29 -18.46 1.78
N ASP A 164 16.32 -19.20 2.22
CA ASP A 164 16.24 -20.64 2.46
C ASP A 164 15.15 -20.96 3.49
N ALA A 165 15.13 -20.25 4.62
CA ALA A 165 14.12 -20.45 5.66
C ALA A 165 12.69 -20.13 5.18
N ILE A 166 12.50 -19.14 4.30
CA ILE A 166 11.20 -18.83 3.70
C ILE A 166 10.79 -19.93 2.71
N GLY A 167 11.74 -20.44 1.90
CA GLY A 167 11.51 -21.56 1.00
C GLY A 167 11.04 -22.80 1.76
N ASP A 168 11.81 -23.25 2.76
CA ASP A 168 11.48 -24.39 3.62
C ASP A 168 10.13 -24.19 4.34
N PHE A 169 9.82 -22.96 4.74
CA PHE A 169 8.54 -22.63 5.37
C PHE A 169 7.35 -22.86 4.43
N VAL A 170 7.46 -22.44 3.17
CA VAL A 170 6.42 -22.69 2.15
C VAL A 170 6.32 -24.18 1.81
N GLU A 171 7.46 -24.86 1.62
CA GLU A 171 7.51 -26.30 1.32
C GLU A 171 6.89 -27.15 2.44
N SER A 172 7.02 -26.72 3.69
CA SER A 172 6.40 -27.39 4.85
C SER A 172 4.90 -27.08 5.03
N GLY A 173 4.28 -26.32 4.13
CA GLY A 173 2.86 -25.98 4.15
C GLY A 173 2.51 -24.68 4.89
N GLY A 174 3.51 -23.86 5.23
CA GLY A 174 3.31 -22.53 5.80
C GLY A 174 2.66 -21.57 4.80
N ARG A 175 1.81 -20.66 5.28
CA ARG A 175 1.15 -19.65 4.45
C ARG A 175 1.88 -18.31 4.54
N VAL A 176 2.18 -17.73 3.39
CA VAL A 176 2.98 -16.51 3.25
C VAL A 176 2.17 -15.40 2.59
N VAL A 177 2.26 -14.19 3.15
CA VAL A 177 1.79 -12.95 2.52
C VAL A 177 2.97 -11.98 2.40
N MET A 178 3.20 -11.45 1.20
CA MET A 178 4.26 -10.47 0.93
C MET A 178 3.60 -9.18 0.46
N ALA A 179 3.64 -8.14 1.29
CA ALA A 179 3.16 -6.80 0.95
C ALA A 179 4.34 -5.95 0.45
N VAL A 180 4.25 -5.51 -0.80
CA VAL A 180 5.30 -4.81 -1.54
C VAL A 180 4.99 -3.33 -1.58
N ASP A 181 5.99 -2.51 -1.31
CA ASP A 181 5.87 -1.06 -1.45
C ASP A 181 6.17 -0.69 -2.92
N PRO A 182 5.25 -0.01 -3.64
CA PRO A 182 5.49 0.42 -5.02
C PRO A 182 6.78 1.24 -5.21
N GLY A 183 7.22 1.97 -4.17
CA GLY A 183 8.49 2.69 -4.16
C GLY A 183 9.72 1.79 -4.30
N GLN A 184 9.62 0.51 -3.91
CA GLN A 184 10.72 -0.46 -4.00
C GLN A 184 11.02 -0.89 -5.45
N GLY A 185 10.03 -0.83 -6.35
CA GLY A 185 10.25 -1.12 -7.77
C GLY A 185 11.25 -0.17 -8.46
N PHE A 186 11.56 0.96 -7.81
CA PHE A 186 12.59 1.92 -8.24
C PHE A 186 13.91 1.78 -7.49
N ALA A 187 13.93 1.04 -6.38
CA ALA A 187 15.11 0.76 -5.57
C ALA A 187 15.73 -0.56 -6.04
N PHE A 188 16.76 -0.47 -6.88
CA PHE A 188 17.51 -1.63 -7.35
C PHE A 188 18.33 -2.27 -6.22
N SER A 189 17.70 -3.05 -5.35
CA SER A 189 18.39 -4.02 -4.49
C SER A 189 18.01 -5.44 -4.91
N GLY A 190 18.99 -6.21 -5.42
CA GLY A 190 18.78 -7.53 -6.03
C GLY A 190 18.11 -8.58 -5.12
N GLY A 191 18.22 -8.44 -3.79
CA GLY A 191 17.72 -9.44 -2.84
C GLY A 191 16.20 -9.57 -2.76
N LEU A 192 15.41 -8.60 -3.24
CA LEU A 192 13.95 -8.77 -3.33
C LEU A 192 13.52 -9.61 -4.54
N SER A 193 14.22 -9.46 -5.67
CA SER A 193 13.93 -10.24 -6.87
C SER A 193 14.17 -11.73 -6.65
N GLU A 194 15.19 -12.08 -5.86
CA GLU A 194 15.48 -13.45 -5.44
C GLU A 194 14.35 -14.00 -4.55
N ALA A 195 13.90 -13.22 -3.56
CA ALA A 195 12.75 -13.59 -2.72
C ALA A 195 11.50 -13.89 -3.52
N TYR A 196 11.14 -13.02 -4.48
CA TYR A 196 9.97 -13.24 -5.32
C TYR A 196 10.16 -14.47 -6.23
N SER A 197 11.37 -14.67 -6.77
CA SER A 197 11.67 -15.85 -7.59
C SER A 197 11.56 -17.16 -6.80
N THR A 198 12.01 -17.21 -5.55
CA THR A 198 11.84 -18.38 -4.65
C THR A 198 10.37 -18.69 -4.41
N LEU A 199 9.52 -17.66 -4.47
CA LEU A 199 8.08 -17.73 -4.24
C LEU A 199 7.25 -17.83 -5.54
N ASP A 200 7.90 -18.06 -6.69
CA ASP A 200 7.28 -18.09 -8.03
C ASP A 200 6.42 -16.85 -8.34
N ALA A 201 6.85 -15.69 -7.83
CA ALA A 201 6.17 -14.40 -7.96
C ALA A 201 7.10 -13.32 -8.53
N TYR A 202 6.52 -12.24 -9.06
CA TYR A 202 7.27 -11.11 -9.61
C TYR A 202 6.42 -9.83 -9.59
N THR A 203 7.10 -8.69 -9.58
CA THR A 203 6.49 -7.34 -9.58
C THR A 203 6.88 -6.58 -10.83
N GLU A 204 6.05 -5.66 -11.28
CA GLU A 204 6.38 -4.75 -12.37
C GLU A 204 6.75 -3.36 -11.85
N PRO A 205 7.83 -2.71 -12.34
CA PRO A 205 8.15 -1.36 -11.91
C PRO A 205 7.00 -0.39 -12.19
N GLY A 206 6.75 0.53 -11.25
CA GLY A 206 5.69 1.51 -11.36
C GLY A 206 4.57 1.29 -10.36
N TYR A 207 3.65 2.24 -10.36
CA TYR A 207 2.41 2.20 -9.60
C TYR A 207 1.24 2.37 -10.56
N VAL A 208 0.08 1.84 -10.19
CA VAL A 208 -1.16 2.06 -10.92
C VAL A 208 -1.93 3.25 -10.38
N TYR A 209 -2.68 3.93 -11.24
CA TYR A 209 -3.51 5.08 -10.88
C TYR A 209 -4.75 5.16 -11.76
N ASN A 210 -5.82 5.76 -11.25
CA ASN A 210 -7.07 5.95 -12.00
C ASN A 210 -7.52 7.42 -11.87
N LEU A 211 -7.67 8.10 -13.02
CA LEU A 211 -8.08 9.50 -13.06
C LEU A 211 -9.60 9.68 -13.11
N GLU A 212 -10.35 8.60 -13.39
CA GLU A 212 -11.80 8.63 -13.59
C GLU A 212 -12.57 8.21 -12.33
N GLU A 213 -12.20 7.07 -11.75
CA GLU A 213 -12.80 6.51 -10.53
C GLU A 213 -11.71 6.14 -9.52
N ASN A 214 -11.65 6.89 -8.41
CA ASN A 214 -10.65 6.72 -7.36
C ASN A 214 -11.19 7.19 -6.00
N ASP A 215 -10.55 6.77 -4.91
CA ASP A 215 -10.92 7.21 -3.55
C ASP A 215 -10.23 8.54 -3.20
N LEU A 216 -10.72 9.63 -3.81
CA LEU A 216 -10.33 11.03 -3.55
C LEU A 216 -8.85 11.35 -3.80
N ASN A 217 -8.12 10.42 -4.41
CA ASN A 217 -6.72 10.54 -4.82
C ASN A 217 -6.50 9.57 -5.98
N TYR A 218 -6.01 10.06 -7.11
CA TYR A 218 -5.80 9.25 -8.32
C TYR A 218 -4.90 8.02 -8.12
N GLN A 219 -3.96 8.03 -7.16
CA GLN A 219 -3.14 6.85 -6.85
C GLN A 219 -3.89 5.81 -6.01
N ARG A 220 -4.96 6.24 -5.35
CA ARG A 220 -5.78 5.40 -4.51
C ARG A 220 -6.88 4.74 -5.33
N ILE A 221 -6.54 3.59 -5.87
CA ILE A 221 -7.37 2.84 -6.80
C ILE A 221 -8.31 1.88 -6.09
N PHE A 222 -9.41 1.54 -6.75
CA PHE A 222 -10.23 0.38 -6.41
C PHE A 222 -9.71 -0.86 -7.13
N ALA A 223 -9.74 -2.00 -6.46
CA ALA A 223 -9.46 -3.30 -7.05
C ALA A 223 -10.52 -4.33 -6.66
N GLU A 224 -10.90 -5.16 -7.62
CA GLU A 224 -12.00 -6.12 -7.51
C GLU A 224 -11.48 -7.57 -7.62
N PRO A 225 -12.10 -8.51 -6.90
CA PRO A 225 -11.61 -9.88 -6.82
C PRO A 225 -11.91 -10.71 -8.07
N GLY A 226 -11.08 -11.73 -8.29
CA GLY A 226 -11.34 -12.78 -9.26
C GLY A 226 -10.53 -14.04 -8.99
N GLY A 227 -11.08 -15.19 -9.38
CA GLY A 227 -10.50 -16.51 -9.09
C GLY A 227 -11.14 -17.12 -7.84
N ASP A 228 -10.37 -17.93 -7.12
CA ASP A 228 -10.71 -18.39 -5.78
C ASP A 228 -10.89 -17.20 -4.82
N ALA A 229 -11.57 -17.42 -3.70
CA ALA A 229 -11.90 -16.37 -2.74
C ALA A 229 -11.42 -16.73 -1.33
N MET A 230 -10.14 -17.07 -1.15
CA MET A 230 -9.58 -17.33 0.19
C MET A 230 -9.17 -16.04 0.89
N LEU A 231 -8.64 -15.07 0.15
CA LEU A 231 -8.27 -13.75 0.66
C LEU A 231 -9.39 -12.74 0.43
N THR A 232 -10.28 -13.01 -0.52
CA THR A 232 -11.32 -12.09 -1.00
C THR A 232 -12.74 -12.58 -0.75
N ALA A 233 -12.93 -13.56 0.14
CA ALA A 233 -14.27 -13.94 0.62
C ALA A 233 -15.03 -12.71 1.12
N ASP A 234 -16.27 -12.53 0.65
CA ASP A 234 -17.15 -11.41 1.01
C ASP A 234 -16.58 -10.00 0.78
N VAL A 235 -15.51 -9.89 -0.03
CA VAL A 235 -14.95 -8.61 -0.49
C VAL A 235 -15.60 -8.27 -1.82
N GLU A 236 -16.27 -7.12 -1.93
CA GLU A 236 -16.74 -6.59 -3.21
C GLU A 236 -15.63 -5.79 -3.89
N ARG A 237 -14.92 -4.95 -3.13
CA ARG A 237 -13.78 -4.16 -3.60
C ARG A 237 -12.87 -3.74 -2.46
N VAL A 238 -11.57 -3.64 -2.77
CA VAL A 238 -10.58 -3.06 -1.85
C VAL A 238 -10.08 -1.72 -2.36
N VAL A 239 -9.49 -0.95 -1.45
CA VAL A 239 -8.84 0.33 -1.77
C VAL A 239 -7.37 0.25 -1.40
N PHE A 240 -6.48 0.41 -2.38
CA PHE A 240 -5.03 0.48 -2.14
C PHE A 240 -4.54 1.93 -2.30
N ASP A 241 -3.80 2.43 -1.31
CA ASP A 241 -3.35 3.83 -1.27
C ASP A 241 -2.38 4.16 -2.43
N SER A 242 -1.51 3.20 -2.72
CA SER A 242 -0.70 3.11 -3.93
C SER A 242 -0.44 1.64 -4.19
N ALA A 243 -0.54 1.18 -5.43
CA ALA A 243 -0.33 -0.22 -5.73
C ALA A 243 0.61 -0.42 -6.92
N THR A 244 1.42 -1.46 -6.87
CA THR A 244 2.25 -1.92 -7.98
C THR A 244 1.68 -3.21 -8.58
N PRO A 245 1.77 -3.43 -9.91
CA PRO A 245 1.33 -4.70 -10.47
C PRO A 245 2.18 -5.88 -9.96
N VAL A 246 1.50 -6.97 -9.63
CA VAL A 246 2.08 -8.22 -9.14
C VAL A 246 1.62 -9.39 -10.00
N GLN A 247 2.46 -10.41 -10.09
CA GLN A 247 2.27 -11.57 -10.94
C GLN A 247 2.84 -12.82 -10.25
N ALA A 248 2.33 -13.98 -10.65
CA ALA A 248 2.80 -15.28 -10.20
C ALA A 248 2.76 -16.28 -11.36
N ALA A 249 3.51 -17.38 -11.24
CA ALA A 249 3.57 -18.42 -12.26
C ALA A 249 2.19 -19.06 -12.54
N THR A 250 1.39 -19.23 -11.48
CA THR A 250 -0.02 -19.60 -11.54
C THR A 250 -0.81 -18.62 -10.69
N VAL A 251 -2.06 -18.33 -11.06
CA VAL A 251 -2.93 -17.40 -10.35
C VAL A 251 -4.21 -18.13 -9.97
N ASP A 252 -4.29 -18.53 -8.71
CA ASP A 252 -5.50 -19.14 -8.14
C ASP A 252 -6.52 -18.05 -7.77
N GLU A 253 -6.03 -16.92 -7.26
CA GLU A 253 -6.83 -15.78 -6.80
C GLU A 253 -6.09 -14.47 -7.11
N ARG A 254 -6.84 -13.41 -7.40
CA ARG A 254 -6.31 -12.09 -7.74
C ARG A 254 -7.24 -10.96 -7.32
N LEU A 255 -6.66 -9.78 -7.10
CA LEU A 255 -7.37 -8.50 -7.18
C LEU A 255 -6.84 -7.73 -8.38
N ALA A 256 -7.73 -7.30 -9.27
CA ALA A 256 -7.38 -6.49 -10.43
C ALA A 256 -7.93 -5.08 -10.29
N PRO A 257 -7.19 -4.05 -10.74
CA PRO A 257 -7.71 -2.70 -10.74
C PRO A 257 -8.94 -2.58 -11.66
N ILE A 258 -9.84 -1.67 -11.33
CA ILE A 258 -11.02 -1.36 -12.16
C ILE A 258 -10.64 -0.71 -13.50
N ASP A 259 -11.58 -0.71 -14.44
CA ASP A 259 -11.45 -0.08 -15.76
C ASP A 259 -10.98 1.39 -15.68
N GLY A 260 -10.19 1.83 -16.67
CA GLY A 260 -9.60 3.17 -16.71
C GLY A 260 -8.34 3.34 -15.84
N THR A 261 -7.89 2.29 -15.16
CA THR A 261 -6.63 2.30 -14.39
C THR A 261 -5.42 2.22 -15.33
N GLU A 262 -4.45 3.10 -15.15
CA GLU A 262 -3.22 3.19 -15.94
C GLU A 262 -1.96 2.85 -15.12
N LEU A 263 -0.94 2.31 -15.78
CA LEU A 263 0.40 2.10 -15.18
C LEU A 263 1.28 3.34 -15.36
N SER A 264 1.89 3.85 -14.28
CA SER A 264 2.66 5.12 -14.29
C SER A 264 3.87 5.14 -15.22
N VAL A 265 4.47 3.99 -15.49
CA VAL A 265 5.65 3.89 -16.36
C VAL A 265 5.27 3.95 -17.85
N THR A 266 4.16 3.31 -18.23
CA THR A 266 3.72 3.26 -19.64
C THR A 266 2.67 4.32 -19.98
N ARG A 267 1.95 4.82 -18.98
CA ARG A 267 0.76 5.69 -19.11
C ARG A 267 -0.27 5.10 -20.05
N ALA A 268 -0.47 3.79 -19.91
CA ALA A 268 -1.45 3.03 -20.67
C ALA A 268 -2.33 2.26 -19.68
N GLU A 269 -3.58 2.06 -20.08
CA GLU A 269 -4.55 1.25 -19.32
C GLU A 269 -3.96 -0.15 -19.01
N THR A 270 -4.26 -0.65 -17.83
CA THR A 270 -3.74 -1.92 -17.31
C THR A 270 -4.79 -2.63 -16.46
N GLU A 271 -4.98 -3.90 -16.73
CA GLU A 271 -5.78 -4.82 -15.90
C GLU A 271 -4.88 -5.75 -15.07
N LYS A 272 -3.56 -5.49 -15.07
CA LYS A 272 -2.59 -6.33 -14.37
C LYS A 272 -2.93 -6.37 -12.87
N PRO A 273 -2.97 -7.56 -12.24
CA PRO A 273 -3.35 -7.68 -10.84
C PRO A 273 -2.45 -6.88 -9.91
N VAL A 274 -3.05 -6.41 -8.81
CA VAL A 274 -2.37 -5.78 -7.67
C VAL A 274 -2.36 -6.69 -6.44
N LEU A 275 -3.01 -7.85 -6.53
CA LEU A 275 -2.81 -9.01 -5.66
C LEU A 275 -2.82 -10.27 -6.52
N VAL A 276 -1.95 -11.22 -6.19
CA VAL A 276 -2.03 -12.60 -6.69
C VAL A 276 -1.80 -13.59 -5.55
N ARG A 277 -2.51 -14.72 -5.59
CA ARG A 277 -2.23 -15.90 -4.77
C ARG A 277 -1.90 -17.09 -5.67
N ASN A 278 -0.86 -17.82 -5.28
CA ASN A 278 -0.44 -19.09 -5.87
C ASN A 278 -0.21 -20.10 -4.73
N GLY A 279 -1.13 -21.04 -4.58
CA GLY A 279 -1.14 -21.98 -3.45
C GLY A 279 -1.12 -21.25 -2.11
N ASN A 280 -0.06 -21.51 -1.34
CA ASN A 280 0.16 -20.96 0.00
C ASN A 280 0.90 -19.60 0.02
N VAL A 281 1.11 -18.98 -1.13
CA VAL A 281 1.82 -17.69 -1.23
C VAL A 281 0.91 -16.64 -1.83
N ALA A 282 0.83 -15.48 -1.17
CA ALA A 282 0.16 -14.29 -1.69
C ALA A 282 1.14 -13.12 -1.80
N LEU A 283 1.08 -12.40 -2.92
CA LEU A 283 1.83 -11.17 -3.17
C LEU A 283 0.83 -10.02 -3.35
N ILE A 284 1.00 -8.95 -2.57
CA ILE A 284 0.14 -7.77 -2.55
C ILE A 284 0.99 -6.56 -2.91
N GLY A 285 0.57 -5.81 -3.93
CA GLY A 285 1.31 -4.65 -4.45
C GLY A 285 1.22 -3.39 -3.60
N ASP A 286 0.72 -3.46 -2.37
CA ASP A 286 0.59 -2.34 -1.44
C ASP A 286 0.98 -2.76 -0.01
N THR A 287 1.47 -1.82 0.79
CA THR A 287 1.80 -2.01 2.20
C THR A 287 0.88 -1.23 3.15
N GLN A 288 0.07 -0.31 2.65
CA GLN A 288 -0.68 0.64 3.46
C GLN A 288 -2.15 0.24 3.69
N PHE A 289 -2.69 -0.72 2.94
CA PHE A 289 -4.10 -1.13 3.02
C PHE A 289 -4.54 -1.53 4.44
N MET A 290 -3.63 -2.11 5.23
CA MET A 290 -3.89 -2.57 6.60
C MET A 290 -3.66 -1.49 7.67
N THR A 291 -3.34 -0.24 7.31
CA THR A 291 -3.22 0.82 8.32
C THR A 291 -4.60 1.18 8.90
N PRO A 292 -4.68 1.73 10.13
CA PRO A 292 -5.96 2.04 10.77
C PRO A 292 -6.86 2.96 9.93
N GLU A 293 -6.27 3.89 9.18
CA GLU A 293 -7.00 4.80 8.30
C GLU A 293 -7.45 4.19 6.97
N ASN A 294 -6.79 3.12 6.51
CA ASN A 294 -7.11 2.47 5.24
C ASN A 294 -7.99 1.24 5.42
N THR A 295 -7.95 0.58 6.58
CA THR A 295 -8.90 -0.48 6.95
C THR A 295 -10.36 -0.02 6.97
N LEU A 296 -10.60 1.29 7.10
CA LEU A 296 -11.92 1.91 7.05
C LEU A 296 -12.46 2.15 5.63
N ARG A 297 -11.72 1.79 4.59
CA ARG A 297 -12.05 2.13 3.20
C ARG A 297 -12.57 0.91 2.46
N ALA A 298 -13.74 1.04 1.84
CA ALA A 298 -14.43 -0.08 1.20
C ALA A 298 -14.40 -1.33 2.11
N ASP A 299 -14.08 -2.50 1.57
CA ASP A 299 -14.03 -3.76 2.31
C ASP A 299 -12.61 -4.12 2.79
N ASN A 300 -11.74 -3.12 3.01
CA ASN A 300 -10.38 -3.38 3.49
C ASN A 300 -10.34 -4.04 4.88
N ASP A 301 -11.34 -3.80 5.74
CA ASP A 301 -11.48 -4.48 7.03
C ASP A 301 -11.74 -5.98 6.84
N VAL A 302 -12.67 -6.34 5.95
CA VAL A 302 -12.95 -7.73 5.57
C VAL A 302 -11.71 -8.38 4.95
N PHE A 303 -11.06 -7.70 4.01
CA PHE A 303 -9.85 -8.18 3.36
C PHE A 303 -8.70 -8.45 4.34
N VAL A 304 -8.48 -7.56 5.32
CA VAL A 304 -7.47 -7.78 6.38
C VAL A 304 -7.88 -8.92 7.32
N GLY A 305 -9.17 -9.10 7.57
CA GLY A 305 -9.73 -10.23 8.31
C GLY A 305 -9.42 -11.57 7.63
N ASN A 306 -9.69 -11.67 6.33
CA ASN A 306 -9.38 -12.83 5.51
C ASN A 306 -7.87 -13.12 5.47
N ILE A 307 -7.01 -12.09 5.46
CA ILE A 307 -5.56 -12.29 5.59
C ILE A 307 -5.21 -12.90 6.95
N ALA A 308 -5.85 -12.46 8.03
CA ALA A 308 -5.62 -13.02 9.36
C ALA A 308 -5.99 -14.51 9.42
N GLU A 309 -7.18 -14.85 8.92
CA GLU A 309 -7.67 -16.22 8.78
C GLU A 309 -6.73 -17.06 7.91
N TYR A 310 -6.38 -16.53 6.73
CA TYR A 310 -5.45 -17.16 5.82
C TYR A 310 -4.14 -17.52 6.52
N LEU A 311 -3.54 -16.62 7.30
CA LEU A 311 -2.26 -16.87 7.99
C LEU A 311 -2.35 -17.97 9.07
N VAL A 312 -3.50 -18.17 9.71
CA VAL A 312 -3.64 -19.10 10.85
C VAL A 312 -4.11 -20.50 10.43
N GLU A 313 -4.70 -20.63 9.25
CA GLU A 313 -5.20 -21.88 8.69
C GLU A 313 -4.17 -22.65 7.86
N ALA A 314 -2.88 -22.35 8.04
CA ALA A 314 -1.82 -23.12 7.40
C ALA A 314 -1.80 -24.58 7.86
N ASP A 315 -1.87 -25.51 6.92
CA ASP A 315 -1.72 -26.95 7.14
C ASP A 315 -0.25 -27.35 7.22
N ARG A 316 0.49 -26.70 8.13
CA ARG A 316 1.94 -26.88 8.23
C ARG A 316 2.32 -28.16 8.96
N THR A 317 3.25 -28.92 8.38
CA THR A 317 3.88 -30.06 9.06
C THR A 317 5.13 -29.60 9.81
N PHE A 318 5.20 -29.89 11.09
CA PHE A 318 6.42 -29.70 11.88
C PHE A 318 7.19 -31.01 11.90
N GLU A 319 8.50 -30.97 11.68
CA GLU A 319 9.34 -32.13 11.95
C GLU A 319 9.23 -32.47 13.44
N GLU A 320 8.67 -33.62 13.78
CA GLU A 320 8.72 -34.12 15.15
C GLU A 320 10.19 -34.22 15.54
N SER A 321 10.60 -33.39 16.49
CA SER A 321 11.88 -33.57 17.17
C SER A 321 11.92 -35.01 17.66
N GLN A 322 12.84 -35.81 17.09
CA GLN A 322 13.12 -37.16 17.57
C GLN A 322 13.65 -37.06 19.01
N ALA A 323 12.73 -37.00 19.97
CA ALA A 323 13.01 -37.30 21.35
C ALA A 323 13.26 -38.81 21.43
N GLY A 324 14.51 -39.19 21.15
CA GLY A 324 15.01 -40.53 21.48
C GLY A 324 14.91 -40.78 22.99
N PRO A 325 14.70 -42.05 23.40
CA PRO A 325 14.39 -42.45 24.78
C PRO A 325 15.48 -42.12 25.80
#